data_AF-A0A7S6UFU4-F1
#
_entry.id   AF-A0A7S6UFU4-F1
#
_cell.length_a   1.000
_cell.length_b   1.000
_cell.length_c   1.000
_cell.angle_alpha   90.00
_cell.angle_beta   90.00
_cell.angle_gamma   90.00
#
_symmetry.space_group_name_H-M   'P 1'
#
loop_
_entity.id
_entity.type
_entity.pdbx_description
1 polymer ?
#
loop_
_entity_poly.entity_id
_entity_poly.type
_entity_poly.pdbx_seq_one_letter_code
_entity_poly.pdbx_strand_id
1 'polypeptide(L)'
;MLRYGKGMAEKACHTFASTTQVGLTQVLAPMDNSLKFLIATFITILGITGCSEDKQSGPSPTSGSVAGVQQLASDTPKKDIFRIYDEFIAAEAVAKECGISSPELEEQHKKNFITVAHAVRNDLTSKHGKPKSSLDEFLHGHDEMIRTRTLEMLKSHPCNSTDAKVVIERYKLQSQWQVPADS
;
A
#
# COMPACT_ATOMS: atom_id res chain seq x y z
N MET A 1 -50.74 25.00 21.47
CA MET A 1 -50.10 25.31 20.17
C MET A 1 -49.33 24.05 19.75
N LEU A 2 -49.93 23.15 18.95
CA LEU A 2 -49.69 22.97 17.50
C LEU A 2 -48.19 22.67 17.23
N ARG A 3 -47.74 21.50 16.76
CA ARG A 3 -48.27 20.61 15.71
C ARG A 3 -47.55 19.24 15.69
N TYR A 4 -48.33 18.17 15.47
CA TYR A 4 -48.14 17.13 14.42
C TYR A 4 -46.82 16.30 14.44
N GLY A 5 -46.79 14.97 14.46
CA GLY A 5 -47.80 13.94 14.25
C GLY A 5 -47.23 12.87 13.30
N LYS A 6 -47.44 11.58 13.65
CA LYS A 6 -47.72 10.49 12.71
C LYS A 6 -46.52 9.97 11.89
N GLY A 7 -46.22 8.67 11.82
CA GLY A 7 -46.84 7.46 12.31
C GLY A 7 -45.82 6.31 12.19
N MET A 8 -45.79 5.41 13.16
CA MET A 8 -46.27 4.04 12.98
C MET A 8 -45.61 3.31 11.80
N ALA A 9 -44.38 2.85 12.03
CA ALA A 9 -43.77 1.77 11.27
C ALA A 9 -44.37 0.44 11.76
N GLU A 10 -45.56 0.12 11.28
CA GLU A 10 -46.07 -1.25 11.32
C GLU A 10 -45.70 -1.94 10.00
N LYS A 11 -45.04 -3.10 10.14
CA LYS A 11 -45.23 -4.31 9.34
C LYS A 11 -44.82 -4.24 7.85
N ALA A 12 -43.69 -4.89 7.54
CA ALA A 12 -43.67 -6.05 6.66
C ALA A 12 -42.24 -6.62 6.59
N CYS A 13 -41.91 -7.51 7.53
CA CYS A 13 -41.08 -8.65 7.15
C CYS A 13 -41.87 -9.47 6.11
N HIS A 14 -41.12 -10.07 5.18
CA HIS A 14 -41.50 -11.11 4.23
C HIS A 14 -41.78 -10.68 2.78
N THR A 15 -40.94 -11.25 1.92
CA THR A 15 -41.21 -11.67 0.54
C THR A 15 -40.92 -10.62 -0.53
N PHE A 16 -39.75 -10.74 -1.15
CA PHE A 16 -39.70 -11.38 -2.47
C PHE A 16 -38.32 -12.00 -2.71
N ALA A 17 -38.33 -13.33 -2.84
CA ALA A 17 -37.22 -14.15 -3.30
C ALA A 17 -36.97 -13.93 -4.81
N SER A 18 -35.84 -14.48 -5.27
CA SER A 18 -35.45 -14.68 -6.68
C SER A 18 -35.07 -13.41 -7.44
N THR A 19 -33.91 -13.25 -8.09
CA THR A 19 -32.87 -14.13 -8.66
C THR A 19 -31.70 -13.17 -8.96
N THR A 20 -30.47 -13.38 -8.50
CA THR A 20 -29.31 -13.96 -9.24
C THR A 20 -28.18 -14.09 -8.17
N GLN A 21 -27.61 -15.23 -7.74
CA GLN A 21 -26.90 -16.31 -8.45
C GLN A 21 -26.16 -15.76 -9.69
N VAL A 22 -24.84 -15.56 -9.73
CA VAL A 22 -23.72 -16.37 -9.23
C VAL A 22 -22.45 -15.51 -9.21
N GLY A 23 -21.60 -15.70 -8.19
CA GLY A 23 -20.15 -15.51 -8.32
C GLY A 23 -19.58 -14.29 -7.61
N LEU A 24 -19.36 -14.38 -6.29
CA LEU A 24 -18.17 -13.78 -5.63
C LEU A 24 -18.01 -14.13 -4.12
N THR A 25 -18.46 -15.30 -3.64
CA THR A 25 -18.45 -15.57 -2.18
C THR A 25 -17.82 -16.89 -1.75
N GLN A 26 -17.04 -17.53 -2.62
CA GLN A 26 -16.13 -18.60 -2.21
C GLN A 26 -14.73 -18.20 -2.63
N VAL A 27 -13.95 -17.58 -1.74
CA VAL A 27 -12.53 -17.90 -1.43
C VAL A 27 -12.12 -16.94 -0.30
N LEU A 28 -12.58 -17.13 0.95
CA LEU A 28 -11.90 -16.56 2.12
C LEU A 28 -12.24 -17.36 3.40
N ALA A 29 -11.37 -18.32 3.75
CA ALA A 29 -10.86 -18.64 5.10
C ALA A 29 -10.19 -20.05 5.10
N PRO A 30 -9.25 -20.40 6.02
CA PRO A 30 -8.12 -19.62 6.55
C PRO A 30 -6.79 -20.44 6.64
N MET A 31 -5.64 -19.78 6.47
CA MET A 31 -4.34 -20.14 7.09
C MET A 31 -3.66 -18.79 7.44
N ASP A 32 -3.83 -18.23 8.63
CA ASP A 32 -3.22 -18.51 9.93
C ASP A 32 -2.06 -17.52 10.28
N ASN A 33 -2.55 -16.33 10.63
CA ASN A 33 -2.16 -15.48 11.77
C ASN A 33 -0.90 -14.61 11.74
N SER A 34 0.15 -14.87 10.95
CA SER A 34 1.31 -13.96 10.90
C SER A 34 1.22 -12.87 9.83
N LEU A 35 0.56 -13.14 8.69
CA LEU A 35 0.36 -12.17 7.60
C LEU A 35 -0.71 -11.10 7.94
N LYS A 36 -1.59 -11.39 8.91
CA LYS A 36 -2.69 -10.49 9.30
C LYS A 36 -2.21 -9.20 9.97
N PHE A 37 -1.04 -9.19 10.62
CA PHE A 37 -0.60 -8.00 11.38
C PHE A 37 -0.04 -6.88 10.49
N LEU A 38 0.58 -7.22 9.36
CA LEU A 38 1.07 -6.22 8.40
C LEU A 38 -0.04 -5.65 7.51
N ILE A 39 -1.13 -6.41 7.32
CA ILE A 39 -2.29 -5.99 6.51
C ILE A 39 -3.36 -5.26 7.37
N ALA A 40 -3.54 -5.61 8.65
CA ALA A 40 -4.60 -5.04 9.49
C ALA A 40 -4.37 -3.59 9.95
N THR A 41 -3.16 -3.03 9.84
CA THR A 41 -2.92 -1.62 10.23
C THR A 41 -3.34 -0.59 9.18
N PHE A 42 -3.83 -1.04 8.01
CA PHE A 42 -4.29 -0.14 6.92
C PHE A 42 -5.81 0.01 6.79
N ILE A 43 -6.63 -0.75 7.53
CA ILE A 43 -8.12 -0.74 7.38
C ILE A 43 -8.82 -0.33 8.68
N THR A 44 -8.30 0.67 9.38
CA THR A 44 -9.01 1.33 10.50
C THR A 44 -8.95 2.85 10.45
N ILE A 45 -8.83 3.43 9.25
CA ILE A 45 -9.11 4.85 9.03
C ILE A 45 -9.93 4.97 7.75
N LEU A 46 -11.24 4.68 7.86
CA LEU A 46 -12.36 5.21 7.04
C LEU A 46 -13.53 4.24 7.19
N GLY A 47 -14.38 4.50 8.19
CA GLY A 47 -15.49 3.61 8.51
C GLY A 47 -16.57 4.19 9.42
N ILE A 48 -16.86 5.50 9.36
CA ILE A 48 -18.17 6.10 9.73
C ILE A 48 -18.21 7.45 8.97
N THR A 49 -19.19 7.88 8.17
CA THR A 49 -20.64 7.62 8.03
C THR A 49 -21.03 8.20 6.66
N GLY A 50 -21.83 7.52 5.83
CA GLY A 50 -23.22 7.96 5.61
C GLY A 50 -23.51 8.29 4.13
N CYS A 51 -24.53 7.62 3.59
CA CYS A 51 -25.00 7.64 2.20
C CYS A 51 -25.75 8.93 1.80
N SER A 52 -25.79 9.26 0.51
CA SER A 52 -27.04 9.46 -0.26
C SER A 52 -26.78 9.60 -1.78
N GLU A 53 -27.62 8.89 -2.54
CA GLU A 53 -27.92 8.99 -3.97
C GLU A 53 -28.59 10.34 -4.33
N ASP A 54 -28.34 10.89 -5.54
CA ASP A 54 -29.38 10.95 -6.59
C ASP A 54 -28.84 11.40 -7.98
N LYS A 55 -29.65 11.08 -9.00
CA LYS A 55 -29.36 10.98 -10.45
C LYS A 55 -29.27 12.30 -11.27
N GLN A 56 -28.53 12.20 -12.40
CA GLN A 56 -28.97 12.41 -13.82
C GLN A 56 -28.24 13.46 -14.72
N SER A 57 -27.81 12.96 -15.89
CA SER A 57 -27.65 13.55 -17.25
C SER A 57 -26.49 14.50 -17.64
N GLY A 58 -25.42 13.90 -18.22
CA GLY A 58 -24.62 14.22 -19.46
C GLY A 58 -24.09 15.64 -19.80
N PRO A 59 -23.25 15.81 -20.86
CA PRO A 59 -22.18 14.96 -21.44
C PRO A 59 -20.75 15.60 -21.32
N SER A 60 -19.73 14.83 -21.72
CA SER A 60 -18.25 15.09 -21.82
C SER A 60 -17.80 16.49 -22.34
N PRO A 61 -16.51 16.91 -22.30
CA PRO A 61 -15.25 16.14 -22.06
C PRO A 61 -14.16 16.87 -21.21
N THR A 62 -12.94 16.30 -21.23
CA THR A 62 -11.59 16.90 -21.02
C THR A 62 -10.87 16.77 -19.67
N SER A 63 -9.70 16.12 -19.76
CA SER A 63 -8.41 16.49 -19.16
C SER A 63 -8.16 16.29 -17.65
N GLY A 64 -7.35 15.25 -17.36
CA GLY A 64 -6.27 15.24 -16.36
C GLY A 64 -6.62 15.27 -14.87
N SER A 65 -6.06 14.35 -14.09
CA SER A 65 -5.43 14.72 -12.80
C SER A 65 -4.56 13.61 -12.22
N VAL A 66 -3.30 13.96 -11.97
CA VAL A 66 -2.22 13.16 -11.35
C VAL A 66 -2.42 13.08 -9.81
N ALA A 67 -3.63 13.34 -9.31
CA ALA A 67 -3.91 13.49 -7.88
C ALA A 67 -3.88 12.19 -7.06
N GLY A 68 -3.92 11.03 -7.70
CA GLY A 68 -3.99 9.73 -7.00
C GLY A 68 -2.71 9.31 -6.27
N VAL A 69 -1.55 9.87 -6.64
CA VAL A 69 -0.25 9.47 -6.06
C VAL A 69 0.13 10.37 -4.87
N GLN A 70 -0.33 11.62 -4.85
CA GLN A 70 -0.02 12.58 -3.78
C GLN A 70 -0.78 12.24 -2.47
N GLN A 71 -1.97 11.66 -2.58
CA GLN A 71 -2.82 11.29 -1.44
C GLN A 71 -2.24 10.10 -0.63
N LEU A 72 -1.33 9.31 -1.21
CA LEU A 72 -0.66 8.21 -0.50
C LEU A 72 0.41 8.72 0.49
N ALA A 73 0.82 9.99 0.37
CA ALA A 73 1.83 10.61 1.24
C ALA A 73 1.23 11.46 2.36
N SER A 74 -0.03 11.91 2.25
CA SER A 74 -0.62 12.90 3.18
C SER A 74 -1.43 12.30 4.33
N ASP A 75 -1.99 11.10 4.20
CA ASP A 75 -2.92 10.51 5.20
C ASP A 75 -2.46 9.18 5.82
N THR A 76 -1.20 8.77 5.62
CA THR A 76 -0.70 7.55 6.26
C THR A 76 -0.37 7.79 7.74
N PRO A 77 -0.94 7.02 8.69
CA PRO A 77 -0.50 7.03 10.09
C PRO A 77 1.00 6.74 10.09
N LYS A 78 1.82 7.71 10.56
CA LYS A 78 3.30 7.76 10.53
C LYS A 78 3.89 6.42 10.08
N LYS A 79 3.94 6.21 8.77
CA LYS A 79 4.45 4.96 8.21
C LYS A 79 5.91 4.91 8.67
N ASP A 80 6.28 3.87 9.44
CA ASP A 80 7.64 3.74 9.95
C ASP A 80 8.62 3.85 8.76
N ILE A 81 9.54 4.81 8.81
CA ILE A 81 10.48 5.08 7.71
C ILE A 81 11.34 3.83 7.41
N PHE A 82 11.55 2.98 8.42
CA PHE A 82 12.15 1.66 8.25
C PHE A 82 11.31 0.73 7.40
N ARG A 83 9.99 0.71 7.58
CA ARG A 83 9.11 -0.10 6.73
C ARG A 83 9.21 0.34 5.26
N ILE A 84 9.29 1.65 5.00
CA ILE A 84 9.47 2.16 3.63
C ILE A 84 10.83 1.68 3.09
N TYR A 85 11.90 1.79 3.87
CA TYR A 85 13.23 1.30 3.50
C TYR A 85 13.21 -0.19 3.13
N ASP A 86 12.59 -1.03 3.96
CA ASP A 86 12.47 -2.46 3.72
C ASP A 86 11.65 -2.76 2.45
N GLU A 87 10.57 -2.01 2.23
CA GLU A 87 9.73 -2.11 1.03
C GLU A 87 10.51 -1.77 -0.25
N PHE A 88 11.49 -0.86 -0.22
CA PHE A 88 12.36 -0.56 -1.37
C PHE A 88 13.30 -1.72 -1.70
N ILE A 89 13.95 -2.29 -0.68
CA ILE A 89 14.91 -3.38 -0.86
C ILE A 89 14.22 -4.64 -1.38
N ALA A 90 13.08 -4.99 -0.77
CA ALA A 90 12.31 -6.15 -1.22
C ALA A 90 11.79 -5.96 -2.65
N ALA A 91 11.30 -4.78 -3.00
CA ALA A 91 10.79 -4.49 -4.33
C ALA A 91 11.88 -4.56 -5.42
N GLU A 92 13.07 -4.02 -5.15
CA GLU A 92 14.23 -4.15 -6.03
C GLU A 92 14.61 -5.62 -6.24
N ALA A 93 14.71 -6.40 -5.16
CA ALA A 93 15.10 -7.81 -5.22
C ALA A 93 14.11 -8.62 -6.07
N VAL A 94 12.79 -8.43 -5.87
CA VAL A 94 11.78 -9.09 -6.69
C VAL A 94 11.84 -8.65 -8.15
N ALA A 95 11.99 -7.34 -8.42
CA ALA A 95 12.03 -6.84 -9.79
C ALA A 95 13.23 -7.38 -10.58
N LYS A 96 14.40 -7.51 -9.94
CA LYS A 96 15.60 -8.11 -10.53
C LYS A 96 15.41 -9.60 -10.80
N GLU A 97 14.97 -10.36 -9.80
CA GLU A 97 14.74 -11.81 -9.93
C GLU A 97 13.69 -12.14 -11.01
N CYS A 98 12.65 -11.31 -11.11
CA CYS A 98 11.56 -11.49 -12.08
C CYS A 98 11.81 -10.87 -13.45
N GLY A 99 13.00 -10.32 -13.72
CA GLY A 99 13.36 -9.76 -15.02
C GLY A 99 12.57 -8.51 -15.43
N ILE A 100 12.05 -7.75 -14.45
CA ILE A 100 11.29 -6.51 -14.68
C ILE A 100 12.20 -5.27 -14.63
N SER A 101 13.40 -5.39 -14.05
CA SER A 101 14.34 -4.27 -13.93
C SER A 101 14.95 -3.88 -15.28
N SER A 102 14.65 -2.66 -15.75
CA SER A 102 15.39 -2.01 -16.84
C SER A 102 16.43 -1.04 -16.26
N PRO A 103 17.49 -0.67 -17.01
CA PRO A 103 18.50 0.27 -16.52
C PRO A 103 17.91 1.62 -16.06
N GLU A 104 16.92 2.15 -16.79
CA GLU A 104 16.23 3.40 -16.46
C GLU A 104 15.43 3.29 -15.16
N LEU A 105 14.66 2.20 -15.00
CA LEU A 105 13.89 1.98 -13.77
C LEU A 105 14.79 1.77 -12.56
N GLU A 106 15.92 1.07 -12.73
CA GLU A 106 16.90 0.81 -11.68
C GLU A 106 17.59 2.10 -11.24
N GLU A 107 18.03 2.94 -12.18
CA GLU A 107 18.66 4.21 -11.88
C GLU A 107 17.72 5.11 -11.07
N GLN A 108 16.47 5.22 -11.51
CA GLN A 108 15.49 6.07 -10.84
C GLN A 108 15.04 5.48 -9.49
N HIS A 109 14.87 4.16 -9.38
CA HIS A 109 14.61 3.48 -8.10
C HIS A 109 15.73 3.75 -7.10
N LYS A 110 16.99 3.58 -7.53
CA LYS A 110 18.17 3.83 -6.71
C LYS A 110 18.25 5.28 -6.24
N LYS A 111 17.98 6.24 -7.13
CA LYS A 111 17.94 7.67 -6.78
C LYS A 111 16.92 7.93 -5.65
N ASN A 112 15.73 7.35 -5.77
CA ASN A 112 14.67 7.49 -4.77
C ASN A 112 14.99 6.76 -3.47
N PHE A 113 15.63 5.59 -3.55
CA PHE A 113 16.07 4.83 -2.39
C PHE A 113 17.10 5.59 -1.55
N ILE A 114 18.00 6.36 -2.18
CA ILE A 114 18.99 7.19 -1.47
C ILE A 114 18.29 8.18 -0.52
N THR A 115 17.19 8.80 -0.95
CA THR A 115 16.38 9.71 -0.11
C THR A 115 15.83 8.99 1.12
N VAL A 116 15.24 7.80 0.94
CA VAL A 116 14.72 6.99 2.05
C VAL A 116 15.85 6.57 2.99
N ALA A 117 16.97 6.10 2.44
CA ALA A 117 18.12 5.68 3.21
C ALA A 117 18.74 6.84 4.02
N HIS A 118 18.73 8.06 3.48
CA HIS A 118 19.17 9.25 4.21
C HIS A 118 18.22 9.57 5.38
N ALA A 119 16.90 9.50 5.16
CA ALA A 119 15.91 9.70 6.21
C ALA A 119 16.05 8.67 7.34
N VAL A 120 16.25 7.39 7.02
CA VAL A 120 16.50 6.33 8.02
C VAL A 120 17.77 6.61 8.81
N ARG A 121 18.88 6.99 8.15
CA ARG A 121 20.13 7.34 8.85
C ARG A 121 19.94 8.49 9.82
N ASN A 122 19.21 9.52 9.42
CA ASN A 122 18.95 10.68 10.27
C ASN A 122 18.09 10.30 11.49
N ASP A 123 17.05 9.48 11.28
CA ASP A 123 16.21 8.96 12.37
C ASP A 123 17.02 8.10 13.36
N LEU A 124 17.85 7.18 12.86
CA LEU A 124 18.74 6.34 13.67
C LEU A 124 19.79 7.16 14.43
N THR A 125 20.40 8.14 13.77
CA THR A 125 21.40 9.01 14.39
C THR A 125 20.77 9.80 15.53
N SER A 126 19.57 10.37 15.29
CA SER A 126 18.82 11.13 16.28
C SER A 126 18.43 10.28 17.49
N LYS A 127 17.96 9.04 17.27
CA LYS A 127 17.50 8.14 18.34
C LYS A 127 18.62 7.48 19.14
N HIS A 128 19.73 7.14 18.50
CA HIS A 128 20.75 6.27 19.11
C HIS A 128 22.13 6.91 19.27
N GLY A 129 22.36 8.11 18.71
CA GLY A 129 23.63 8.82 18.83
C GLY A 129 24.84 8.06 18.27
N LYS A 130 24.61 7.12 17.34
CA LYS A 130 25.66 6.27 16.78
C LYS A 130 26.44 6.99 15.67
N PRO A 131 27.74 6.70 15.50
CA PRO A 131 28.53 7.22 14.40
C PRO A 131 28.01 6.67 13.06
N LYS A 132 28.13 7.46 11.98
CA LYS A 132 27.63 7.11 10.64
C LYS A 132 28.14 5.76 10.14
N SER A 133 29.42 5.44 10.36
CA SER A 133 30.01 4.17 9.93
C SER A 133 29.33 2.94 10.55
N SER A 134 28.99 3.01 11.84
CA SER A 134 28.27 1.93 12.52
C SER A 134 26.83 1.78 12.00
N LEU A 135 26.20 2.88 11.60
CA LEU A 135 24.88 2.86 10.99
C LEU A 135 24.92 2.28 9.57
N ASP A 136 25.95 2.60 8.79
CA ASP A 136 26.12 2.07 7.43
C ASP A 136 26.36 0.55 7.45
N GLU A 137 27.18 0.06 8.38
CA GLU A 137 27.38 -1.38 8.58
C GLU A 137 26.08 -2.09 8.98
N PHE A 138 25.33 -1.51 9.91
CA PHE A 138 24.02 -2.03 10.33
C PHE A 138 23.02 -2.08 9.16
N LEU A 139 22.89 -0.97 8.41
CA LEU A 139 21.96 -0.89 7.29
C LEU A 139 22.36 -1.83 6.15
N HIS A 140 23.67 -2.03 5.93
CA HIS A 140 24.16 -3.00 4.95
C HIS A 140 23.76 -4.44 5.32
N GLY A 141 23.99 -4.85 6.57
CA GLY A 141 23.58 -6.18 7.03
C GLY A 141 22.06 -6.37 7.04
N HIS A 142 21.30 -5.32 7.37
CA HIS A 142 19.84 -5.34 7.32
C HIS A 142 19.31 -5.48 5.88
N ASP A 143 19.91 -4.77 4.93
CA ASP A 143 19.60 -4.88 3.50
C ASP A 143 19.84 -6.31 2.97
N GLU A 144 21.00 -6.90 3.28
CA GLU A 144 21.34 -8.26 2.85
C GLU A 144 20.34 -9.30 3.40
N MET A 145 19.94 -9.14 4.66
CA MET A 145 18.94 -9.99 5.31
C MET A 145 17.58 -9.89 4.62
N ILE A 146 17.12 -8.69 4.26
CA ILE A 146 15.85 -8.49 3.56
C ILE A 146 15.91 -9.08 2.15
N ARG A 147 16.99 -8.84 1.40
CA ARG A 147 17.15 -9.41 0.05
C ARG A 147 17.11 -10.93 0.11
N THR A 148 17.89 -11.54 0.99
CA THR A 148 17.94 -13.00 1.16
C THR A 148 16.55 -13.58 1.48
N ARG A 149 15.83 -12.97 2.43
CA ARG A 149 14.48 -13.42 2.80
C ARG A 149 13.47 -13.28 1.66
N THR A 150 13.57 -12.19 0.90
CA THR A 150 12.71 -11.92 -0.25
C THR A 150 12.94 -12.94 -1.36
N LEU A 151 14.19 -13.25 -1.67
CA LEU A 151 14.54 -14.26 -2.66
C LEU A 151 14.11 -15.67 -2.23
N GLU A 152 14.19 -16.00 -0.94
CA GLU A 152 13.62 -17.27 -0.45
C GLU A 152 12.11 -17.35 -0.60
N MET A 153 11.40 -16.25 -0.29
CA MET A 153 9.96 -16.20 -0.48
C MET A 153 9.59 -16.44 -1.96
N LEU A 154 10.37 -15.93 -2.91
CA LEU A 154 10.14 -16.16 -4.34
C LEU A 154 10.30 -17.62 -4.78
N LYS A 155 11.07 -18.44 -4.06
CA LYS A 155 11.15 -19.88 -4.36
C LYS A 155 9.80 -20.59 -4.17
N SER A 156 8.97 -20.09 -3.26
CA SER A 156 7.61 -20.61 -3.01
C SER A 156 6.51 -19.80 -3.71
N HIS A 157 6.78 -18.55 -4.08
CA HIS A 157 5.83 -17.63 -4.73
C HIS A 157 6.45 -17.15 -6.05
N PRO A 158 6.24 -17.88 -7.17
CA PRO A 158 6.84 -17.53 -8.44
C PRO A 158 6.44 -16.12 -8.90
N CYS A 159 7.18 -15.54 -9.84
CA CYS A 159 6.97 -14.17 -10.34
C CYS A 159 5.58 -13.89 -10.91
N ASN A 160 4.82 -14.92 -11.28
CA ASN A 160 3.43 -14.80 -11.74
C ASN A 160 2.39 -14.77 -10.61
N SER A 161 2.80 -15.05 -9.36
CA SER A 161 1.95 -15.02 -8.18
C SER A 161 1.40 -13.61 -7.91
N THR A 162 0.25 -13.54 -7.25
CA THR A 162 -0.37 -12.28 -6.85
C THR A 162 0.57 -11.45 -5.98
N ASP A 163 1.27 -12.09 -5.04
CA ASP A 163 2.16 -11.39 -4.11
C ASP A 163 3.37 -10.78 -4.83
N ALA A 164 4.01 -11.54 -5.72
CA ALA A 164 5.12 -11.02 -6.52
C ALA A 164 4.68 -9.84 -7.40
N LYS A 165 3.48 -9.91 -8.02
CA LYS A 165 2.94 -8.80 -8.81
C LYS A 165 2.69 -7.55 -7.99
N VAL A 166 2.18 -7.67 -6.76
CA VAL A 166 1.99 -6.52 -5.86
C VAL A 166 3.34 -5.85 -5.54
N VAL A 167 4.38 -6.64 -5.29
CA VAL A 167 5.73 -6.12 -5.02
C VAL A 167 6.35 -5.49 -6.27
N ILE A 168 6.14 -6.07 -7.46
CA ILE A 168 6.59 -5.51 -8.74
C ILE A 168 5.92 -4.16 -9.04
N GLU A 169 4.61 -4.05 -8.84
CA GLU A 169 3.92 -2.77 -9.04
C GLU A 169 4.42 -1.71 -8.06
N ARG A 170 4.76 -2.12 -6.83
CA ARG A 170 5.43 -1.22 -5.88
C ARG A 170 6.80 -0.76 -6.38
N TYR A 171 7.63 -1.64 -6.95
CA TYR A 171 8.91 -1.27 -7.55
C TYR A 171 8.74 -0.17 -8.59
N LYS A 172 7.77 -0.32 -9.51
CA LYS A 172 7.48 0.68 -10.55
C LYS A 172 7.04 2.01 -9.95
N LEU A 173 6.16 1.99 -8.96
CA LEU A 173 5.72 3.21 -8.27
C LEU A 173 6.88 3.90 -7.54
N GLN A 174 7.75 3.12 -6.90
CA GLN A 174 8.96 3.62 -6.25
C GLN A 174 9.94 4.23 -7.25
N SER A 175 10.10 3.65 -8.44
CA SER A 175 10.85 4.28 -9.54
C SER A 175 10.18 5.57 -10.02
N GLN A 176 8.85 5.65 -10.09
CA GLN A 176 8.19 6.87 -10.56
C GLN A 176 8.09 7.98 -9.52
N TRP A 177 8.46 7.71 -8.26
CA TRP A 177 8.37 8.68 -7.19
C TRP A 177 9.26 9.89 -7.50
N GLN A 178 8.66 11.08 -7.53
CA GLN A 178 9.40 12.33 -7.65
C GLN A 178 9.55 12.92 -6.25
N VAL A 179 10.78 12.90 -5.75
CA VAL A 179 11.14 13.62 -4.52
C VAL A 179 11.16 15.12 -4.87
N PRO A 180 10.35 15.96 -4.20
CA PRO A 180 10.40 17.41 -4.41
C PRO A 180 11.83 17.92 -4.23
N ALA A 181 12.26 18.89 -5.04
CA ALA A 181 13.62 19.43 -4.98
C ALA A 181 13.93 20.16 -3.65
N ASP A 182 12.90 20.39 -2.82
CA ASP A 182 12.92 21.30 -1.69
C ASP A 182 12.95 20.58 -0.32
N SER A 183 13.06 19.24 -0.32
CA SER A 183 12.98 18.39 0.88
C SER A 183 14.32 18.03 1.52
#